data_AF-A0A1H3KY20-F1
#
_entry.id   AF-A0A1H3KY20-F1
#
_cell.length_a   1.000
_cell.length_b   1.000
_cell.length_c   1.000
_cell.angle_alpha   90.00
_cell.angle_beta   90.00
_cell.angle_gamma   90.00
#
_symmetry.space_group_name_H-M   'P 1'
#
loop_
_entity.id
_entity.type
_entity.pdbx_description
1 polymer ?
#
loop_
_entity_poly.entity_id
_entity_poly.type
_entity_poly.pdbx_seq_one_letter_code
_entity_poly.pdbx_strand_id
1 'polypeptide(L)'
;MTKAFRLEYVHFKNSKEFERQFYNFSLKENIHSKAAYTTVVIGPNGTGKSRLLKAVVDILNDLYNKKHEDSNFKYRPIHQGGYEISYYMGLDRYKVNYDTYEYELSINDDPISIDKLEMPDSCIAAAYTLHEKFVMNNDYPGRINRYSDKYNSNFYNYLGIKSQNNYAFSSANINKALDLITEAISNEGFNKDIQKVFKFLNFNAAITITYDIRKHHS
;
A
#
# COMPACT_ATOMS: atom_id res chain seq x y z
N MET A 1 -10.85 6.23 17.95
CA MET A 1 -11.59 6.07 16.68
C MET A 1 -10.57 6.15 15.57
N THR A 2 -10.53 5.16 14.67
CA THR A 2 -9.64 5.19 13.50
C THR A 2 -10.10 6.28 12.54
N LYS A 3 -9.20 7.21 12.19
CA LYS A 3 -9.47 8.27 11.21
C LYS A 3 -9.43 7.67 9.81
N ALA A 4 -10.38 8.06 8.94
CA ALA A 4 -10.41 7.59 7.57
C ALA A 4 -9.34 8.29 6.72
N PHE A 5 -8.57 7.53 5.94
CA PHE A 5 -7.60 8.08 4.97
C PHE A 5 -8.29 8.39 3.64
N ARG A 6 -7.95 9.53 3.03
CA ARG A 6 -8.39 9.90 1.68
C ARG A 6 -7.31 10.69 0.93
N LEU A 7 -6.84 10.17 -0.19
CA LEU A 7 -5.91 10.88 -1.06
C LEU A 7 -6.63 11.99 -1.82
N GLU A 8 -6.15 13.23 -1.70
CA GLU A 8 -6.68 14.38 -2.44
C GLU A 8 -6.02 14.45 -3.82
N TYR A 9 -4.71 14.61 -3.87
CA TYR A 9 -3.95 14.69 -5.12
C TYR A 9 -2.48 14.30 -4.93
N VAL A 10 -1.82 14.05 -6.06
CA VAL A 10 -0.37 13.97 -6.17
C VAL A 10 0.10 14.82 -7.35
N HIS A 11 1.17 15.57 -7.13
CA HIS A 11 1.87 16.37 -8.11
C HIS A 11 3.34 15.96 -8.17
N PHE A 12 3.78 15.38 -9.28
CA PHE A 12 5.17 14.99 -9.49
C PHE A 12 5.95 16.16 -10.09
N LYS A 13 6.88 16.73 -9.31
CA LYS A 13 7.74 17.80 -9.79
C LYS A 13 8.78 17.20 -10.73
N ASN A 14 8.99 17.82 -11.90
CA ASN A 14 10.06 17.46 -12.84
C ASN A 14 10.16 15.98 -13.23
N SER A 15 9.05 15.23 -13.17
CA SER A 15 9.09 13.80 -13.49
C SER A 15 9.18 13.60 -15.00
N LYS A 16 10.18 12.84 -15.43
CA LYS A 16 10.26 12.29 -16.80
C LYS A 16 9.42 11.03 -16.97
N GLU A 17 8.90 10.49 -15.86
CA GLU A 17 8.16 9.23 -15.85
C GLU A 17 6.67 9.41 -16.18
N PHE A 18 6.12 10.61 -15.96
CA PHE A 18 4.71 10.91 -16.16
C PHE A 18 4.54 12.09 -17.12
N GLU A 19 3.72 11.91 -18.17
CA GLU A 19 3.35 13.00 -19.08
C GLU A 19 2.55 14.10 -18.37
N ARG A 20 1.65 13.70 -17.47
CA ARG A 20 0.96 14.62 -16.57
C ARG A 20 1.71 14.68 -15.26
N GLN A 21 1.92 15.89 -14.76
CA GLN A 21 2.56 16.06 -13.46
C GLN A 21 1.54 16.04 -12.33
N PHE A 22 0.30 16.49 -12.57
CA PHE A 22 -0.74 16.60 -11.56
C PHE A 22 -1.87 15.57 -11.74
N TYR A 23 -2.19 14.86 -10.66
CA TYR A 23 -3.25 13.86 -10.59
C TYR A 23 -4.15 14.12 -9.40
N ASN A 24 -5.43 14.42 -9.67
CA ASN A 24 -6.45 14.58 -8.64
C ASN A 24 -7.18 13.25 -8.42
N PHE A 25 -7.22 12.79 -7.17
CA PHE A 25 -7.88 11.55 -6.76
C PHE A 25 -9.21 11.81 -6.07
N SER A 26 -9.42 13.02 -5.51
CA SER A 26 -10.66 13.35 -4.83
C SER A 26 -11.10 14.79 -5.02
N LEU A 27 -12.38 14.96 -5.36
CA LEU A 27 -13.05 16.25 -5.20
C LEU A 27 -13.22 16.54 -3.70
N LYS A 28 -13.08 17.81 -3.30
CA LYS A 28 -13.21 18.28 -1.89
C LYS A 28 -14.56 17.96 -1.24
N GLU A 29 -15.52 17.48 -2.01
CA GLU A 29 -16.85 17.10 -1.55
C GLU A 29 -16.81 15.80 -0.71
N ASN A 30 -17.69 15.71 0.30
CA ASN A 30 -17.93 14.51 1.11
C ASN A 30 -16.79 14.02 2.02
N ILE A 31 -15.99 14.91 2.63
CA ILE A 31 -14.98 14.55 3.64
C ILE A 31 -15.63 13.92 4.91
N HIS A 32 -16.92 14.18 5.16
CA HIS A 32 -17.67 13.64 6.30
C HIS A 32 -18.20 12.21 6.13
N SER A 33 -17.96 11.56 4.99
CA SER A 33 -18.44 10.19 4.78
C SER A 33 -17.69 9.21 5.69
N LYS A 34 -18.45 8.37 6.41
CA LYS A 34 -17.90 7.24 7.18
C LYS A 34 -17.65 6.00 6.31
N ALA A 35 -18.08 6.01 5.04
CA ALA A 35 -17.87 4.89 4.13
C ALA A 35 -16.44 4.91 3.58
N ALA A 36 -15.96 3.73 3.16
CA ALA A 36 -14.65 3.60 2.52
C ALA A 36 -14.59 4.46 1.24
N TYR A 37 -13.55 5.29 1.13
CA TYR A 37 -13.33 6.09 -0.06
C TYR A 37 -12.73 5.23 -1.17
N THR A 38 -13.35 5.25 -2.35
CA THR A 38 -12.89 4.47 -3.51
C THR A 38 -12.57 5.41 -4.66
N THR A 39 -11.37 5.27 -5.22
CA THR A 39 -10.99 5.95 -6.47
C THR A 39 -10.83 4.91 -7.58
N VAL A 40 -11.37 5.20 -8.76
CA VAL A 40 -11.23 4.34 -9.94
C VAL A 40 -10.37 5.07 -10.97
N VAL A 41 -9.22 4.48 -11.32
CA VAL A 41 -8.33 4.99 -12.37
C VAL A 41 -8.55 4.19 -13.64
N ILE A 42 -9.11 4.83 -14.68
CA ILE A 42 -9.41 4.22 -15.97
C ILE A 42 -8.60 4.83 -17.10
N GLY A 43 -8.36 4.04 -18.15
CA GLY A 43 -7.65 4.48 -19.35
C GLY A 43 -7.12 3.28 -20.15
N PRO A 44 -6.69 3.50 -21.41
CA PRO A 44 -6.13 2.46 -22.27
C PRO A 44 -5.00 1.64 -21.62
N ASN A 45 -4.73 0.45 -22.15
CA ASN A 45 -3.58 -0.33 -21.71
C ASN A 45 -2.27 0.39 -22.03
N GLY A 46 -1.28 0.28 -21.15
CA GLY A 46 0.02 0.94 -21.32
C GLY A 46 0.09 2.41 -20.91
N THR A 47 -1.02 3.07 -20.52
CA THR A 47 -1.02 4.50 -20.13
C THR A 47 -0.43 4.80 -18.74
N GLY A 48 0.20 3.83 -18.09
CA GLY A 48 0.89 4.04 -16.81
C GLY A 48 0.01 3.99 -15.56
N LYS A 49 -1.24 3.51 -15.61
CA LYS A 49 -2.13 3.40 -14.42
C LYS A 49 -1.46 2.71 -13.22
N SER A 50 -0.94 1.50 -13.41
CA SER A 50 -0.21 0.74 -12.39
C SER A 50 1.04 1.44 -11.89
N ARG A 51 1.70 2.22 -12.77
CA ARG A 51 2.90 3.00 -12.44
C ARG A 51 2.56 4.23 -11.60
N LEU A 52 1.45 4.90 -11.89
CA LEU A 52 0.91 5.97 -11.06
C LEU A 52 0.55 5.46 -9.66
N LEU A 53 -0.21 4.37 -9.57
CA LEU A 53 -0.58 3.79 -8.28
C LEU A 53 0.65 3.31 -7.48
N LYS A 54 1.63 2.72 -8.16
CA LYS A 54 2.93 2.42 -7.55
C LYS A 54 3.58 3.68 -7.01
N ALA A 55 3.67 4.76 -7.77
CA ALA A 55 4.33 5.98 -7.30
C ALA A 55 3.64 6.59 -6.06
N VAL A 56 2.31 6.50 -5.96
CA VAL A 56 1.57 6.85 -4.73
C VAL A 56 2.01 5.97 -3.55
N VAL A 57 2.06 4.65 -3.75
CA VAL A 57 2.53 3.69 -2.73
C VAL A 57 3.97 4.01 -2.30
N ASP A 58 4.87 4.24 -3.27
CA ASP A 58 6.26 4.59 -3.03
C ASP A 58 6.37 5.85 -2.15
N ILE A 59 5.59 6.90 -2.45
CA ILE A 59 5.54 8.14 -1.65
C ILE A 59 5.05 7.86 -0.22
N LEU A 60 3.95 7.12 -0.04
CA LEU A 60 3.42 6.85 1.29
C LEU A 60 4.40 6.02 2.13
N ASN A 61 5.06 5.04 1.50
CA ASN A 61 6.08 4.23 2.13
C ASN A 61 7.35 5.05 2.45
N ASP A 62 7.73 5.99 1.59
CA ASP A 62 8.81 6.95 1.85
C ASP A 62 8.54 7.79 3.09
N LEU A 63 7.31 8.31 3.22
CA LEU A 63 6.91 9.09 4.39
C LEU A 63 6.86 8.25 5.67
N TYR A 64 6.34 7.03 5.60
CA TYR A 64 6.31 6.11 6.74
C TYR A 64 7.73 5.82 7.25
N ASN A 65 8.63 5.40 6.34
CA ASN A 65 10.01 5.11 6.70
C ASN A 65 10.74 6.35 7.23
N LYS A 66 10.46 7.53 6.69
CA LYS A 66 11.08 8.78 7.17
C LYS A 66 10.61 9.13 8.59
N LYS A 67 9.33 8.93 8.90
CA LYS A 67 8.77 9.16 10.23
C LYS A 67 9.33 8.19 11.28
N HIS A 68 9.61 6.96 10.86
CA HIS A 68 10.16 5.90 11.71
C HIS A 68 11.66 5.70 11.55
N GLU A 69 12.36 6.64 10.91
CA GLU A 69 13.79 6.54 10.67
C GLU A 69 14.56 6.67 11.99
N ASP A 70 15.34 5.63 12.33
CA ASP A 70 16.36 5.73 13.36
C ASP A 70 17.53 6.58 12.82
N SER A 71 17.95 7.59 13.59
CA SER A 71 18.91 8.64 13.21
C SER A 71 20.26 8.21 12.59
N ASN A 72 20.56 6.91 12.55
CA ASN A 72 21.80 6.32 12.04
C ASN A 72 21.75 5.86 10.57
N PHE A 73 20.59 5.88 9.90
CA PHE A 73 20.50 5.58 8.47
C PHE A 73 20.26 6.87 7.67
N LYS A 74 20.72 6.92 6.42
CA LYS A 74 20.42 8.02 5.49
C LYS A 74 19.32 7.58 4.53
N TYR A 75 18.07 7.82 4.88
CA TYR A 75 16.92 7.60 4.02
C TYR A 75 17.06 8.41 2.74
N ARG A 76 16.99 7.74 1.60
CA ARG A 76 16.88 8.39 0.29
C ARG A 76 15.50 8.05 -0.27
N PRO A 77 14.61 9.02 -0.54
CA PRO A 77 13.32 8.72 -1.12
C PRO A 77 13.46 8.08 -2.50
N ILE A 78 12.46 7.30 -2.87
CA ILE A 78 12.38 6.61 -4.16
C ILE A 78 12.21 7.62 -5.30
N HIS A 79 11.36 8.64 -5.10
CA HIS A 79 11.09 9.68 -6.08
C HIS A 79 11.99 10.91 -5.87
N GLN A 80 13.15 10.93 -6.54
CA GLN A 80 14.14 12.01 -6.41
C GLN A 80 13.78 13.30 -7.16
N GLY A 81 12.79 13.27 -8.07
CA GLY A 81 12.36 14.45 -8.85
C GLY A 81 11.61 15.51 -8.05
N GLY A 82 11.26 15.21 -6.80
CA GLY A 82 10.37 16.01 -5.98
C GLY A 82 8.90 15.65 -6.24
N TYR A 83 8.07 15.85 -5.22
CA TYR A 83 6.63 15.63 -5.33
C TYR A 83 5.90 16.49 -4.32
N GLU A 84 4.62 16.74 -4.57
CA GLU A 84 3.68 17.26 -3.60
C GLU A 84 2.51 16.27 -3.50
N ILE A 85 2.16 15.85 -2.30
CA ILE A 85 1.02 14.99 -2.02
C ILE A 85 0.13 15.67 -0.99
N SER A 86 -1.18 15.61 -1.20
CA SER A 86 -2.16 16.02 -0.19
C SER A 86 -3.19 14.94 0.03
N TYR A 87 -3.54 14.74 1.30
CA TYR A 87 -4.49 13.73 1.74
C TYR A 87 -5.18 14.19 3.03
N TYR A 88 -6.28 13.54 3.36
CA TYR A 88 -7.02 13.74 4.60
C TYR A 88 -6.85 12.54 5.52
N MET A 89 -6.71 12.82 6.82
CA MET A 89 -6.91 11.85 7.90
C MET A 89 -8.10 12.34 8.74
N GLY A 90 -9.28 11.75 8.51
CA GLY A 90 -10.52 12.29 9.04
C GLY A 90 -10.84 13.64 8.39
N LEU A 91 -10.85 14.70 9.20
CA LEU A 91 -11.11 16.08 8.72
C LEU A 91 -9.83 16.88 8.48
N ASP A 92 -8.70 16.41 9.02
CA ASP A 92 -7.43 17.12 8.95
C ASP A 92 -6.79 16.89 7.58
N ARG A 93 -6.48 17.98 6.89
CA ARG A 93 -5.80 17.96 5.60
C ARG A 93 -4.29 18.02 5.82
N TYR A 94 -3.59 16.99 5.40
CA TYR A 94 -2.14 16.96 5.38
C TYR A 94 -1.63 17.30 3.99
N LYS A 95 -0.56 18.08 3.94
CA LYS A 95 0.16 18.40 2.72
C LYS A 95 1.64 18.14 2.95
N VAL A 96 2.24 17.38 2.04
CA VAL A 96 3.68 17.11 2.05
C VAL A 96 4.26 17.54 0.73
N ASN A 97 5.19 18.48 0.79
CA ASN A 97 5.96 18.96 -0.33
C ASN A 97 7.40 18.50 -0.14
N TYR A 98 7.90 17.69 -1.07
CA TYR A 98 9.28 17.22 -1.11
C TYR A 98 9.98 17.87 -2.29
N ASP A 99 11.05 18.61 -2.01
CA ASP A 99 11.89 19.26 -3.01
C ASP A 99 13.35 19.24 -2.58
N THR A 100 14.28 18.98 -3.50
CA THR A 100 15.73 19.14 -3.29
C THR A 100 16.22 18.61 -1.91
N TYR A 101 15.73 17.42 -1.53
CA TYR A 101 16.04 16.70 -0.28
C TYR A 101 15.38 17.17 1.02
N GLU A 102 14.50 18.16 0.98
CA GLU A 102 13.79 18.67 2.16
C GLU A 102 12.29 18.38 2.09
N TYR A 103 11.70 18.17 3.27
CA TYR A 103 10.26 17.99 3.43
C TYR A 103 9.67 19.23 4.09
N GLU A 104 8.72 19.85 3.41
CA GLU A 104 7.81 20.84 3.99
C GLU A 104 6.48 20.14 4.25
N LEU A 105 6.05 20.12 5.51
CA LEU A 105 4.82 19.46 5.93
C LEU A 105 3.88 20.47 6.57
N SER A 106 2.58 20.36 6.27
CA SER A 106 1.54 21.13 6.95
C SER A 106 0.29 20.31 7.25
N ILE A 107 -0.43 20.72 8.29
CA ILE A 107 -1.78 20.29 8.64
C ILE A 107 -2.70 21.50 8.53
N ASN A 108 -3.75 21.43 7.71
CA ASN A 108 -4.66 22.55 7.47
C ASN A 108 -3.92 23.87 7.16
N ASP A 109 -2.82 23.76 6.39
CA ASP A 109 -1.91 24.84 6.00
C ASP A 109 -1.00 25.39 7.12
N ASP A 110 -1.10 24.88 8.36
CA ASP A 110 -0.16 25.18 9.45
C ASP A 110 1.06 24.25 9.39
N PRO A 111 2.31 24.76 9.43
CA PRO A 111 3.53 23.95 9.38
C PRO A 111 3.65 22.94 10.54
N ILE A 112 4.13 21.74 10.25
CA ILE A 112 4.36 20.67 11.25
C ILE A 112 5.71 19.98 11.06
N SER A 113 6.20 19.32 12.12
CA SER A 113 7.29 18.35 12.02
C SER A 113 6.77 16.97 11.57
N ILE A 114 7.68 16.12 11.08
CA ILE A 114 7.36 14.76 10.61
C ILE A 114 6.69 13.90 11.69
N ASP A 115 7.01 14.11 12.97
CA ASP A 115 6.44 13.34 14.09
C ASP A 115 4.93 13.54 14.24
N LYS A 116 4.44 14.74 13.86
CA LYS A 116 3.03 15.12 13.89
C LYS A 116 2.26 14.69 12.63
N LEU A 117 2.95 14.15 11.62
CA LEU A 117 2.33 13.66 10.40
C LEU A 117 1.49 12.42 10.71
N GLU A 118 0.17 12.49 10.54
CA GLU A 118 -0.68 11.30 10.62
C GLU A 118 -0.67 10.56 9.27
N MET A 119 -0.62 9.24 9.33
CA MET A 119 -0.52 8.33 8.18
C MET A 119 -1.54 7.20 8.37
N PRO A 120 -2.00 6.55 7.28
CA PRO A 120 -2.75 5.30 7.43
C PRO A 120 -1.91 4.25 8.16
N ASP A 121 -2.56 3.31 8.84
CA ASP A 121 -1.87 2.26 9.61
C ASP A 121 -1.17 1.24 8.69
N SER A 122 -1.67 1.07 7.47
CA SER A 122 -1.10 0.18 6.47
C SER A 122 -1.42 0.61 5.03
N CYS A 123 -0.59 0.17 4.10
CA CYS A 123 -0.74 0.31 2.67
C CYS A 123 -0.71 -1.07 2.01
N ILE A 124 -1.83 -1.50 1.44
CA ILE A 124 -1.97 -2.82 0.82
C ILE A 124 -2.02 -2.66 -0.68
N ALA A 125 -1.12 -3.34 -1.40
CA ALA A 125 -1.15 -3.44 -2.85
C ALA A 125 -1.52 -4.86 -3.27
N ALA A 126 -2.53 -4.99 -4.13
CA ALA A 126 -2.97 -6.27 -4.68
C ALA A 126 -3.08 -6.17 -6.20
N ALA A 127 -2.68 -7.23 -6.88
CA ALA A 127 -2.60 -7.28 -8.33
C ALA A 127 -2.80 -8.71 -8.83
N TYR A 128 -3.60 -8.85 -9.89
CA TYR A 128 -3.92 -10.13 -10.53
C TYR A 128 -3.15 -10.37 -11.83
N THR A 129 -2.22 -9.49 -12.21
CA THR A 129 -1.39 -9.67 -13.41
C THR A 129 0.10 -9.57 -13.10
N LEU A 130 0.92 -10.34 -13.83
CA LEU A 130 2.38 -10.33 -13.68
C LEU A 130 3.04 -9.02 -14.14
N HIS A 131 2.36 -8.24 -14.98
CA HIS A 131 2.93 -7.03 -15.58
C HIS A 131 2.78 -5.77 -14.71
N GLU A 132 2.09 -5.89 -13.57
CA GLU A 132 1.93 -4.84 -12.57
C GLU A 132 3.28 -4.34 -12.04
N LYS A 133 3.33 -3.13 -11.49
CA LYS A 133 4.61 -2.49 -11.11
C LYS A 133 4.89 -2.50 -9.61
N PHE A 134 3.94 -2.95 -8.79
CA PHE A 134 4.11 -3.07 -7.35
C PHE A 134 5.31 -3.94 -6.97
N VAL A 135 6.00 -3.51 -5.92
CA VAL A 135 7.17 -4.19 -5.34
C VAL A 135 6.67 -5.26 -4.38
N MET A 136 7.33 -6.42 -4.35
CA MET A 136 7.01 -7.48 -3.39
C MET A 136 7.75 -7.25 -2.07
N ASN A 137 7.14 -7.67 -0.96
CA ASN A 137 7.82 -7.78 0.32
C ASN A 137 8.96 -8.81 0.20
N ASN A 138 10.09 -8.53 0.86
CA ASN A 138 11.28 -9.36 0.76
C ASN A 138 11.34 -10.31 1.96
N ASP A 139 10.73 -11.49 1.84
CA ASP A 139 10.62 -12.44 2.97
C ASP A 139 11.90 -13.28 3.22
N TYR A 140 13.00 -13.03 2.50
CA TYR A 140 14.25 -13.78 2.65
C TYR A 140 15.34 -13.02 3.42
N PRO A 141 15.76 -13.51 4.60
CA PRO A 141 16.93 -12.97 5.29
C PRO A 141 18.19 -13.32 4.47
N GLY A 142 18.91 -12.30 3.99
CA GLY A 142 20.27 -12.47 3.43
C GLY A 142 20.51 -11.92 2.02
N ARG A 143 19.49 -11.43 1.29
CA ARG A 143 19.70 -10.64 0.07
C ARG A 143 19.40 -9.17 0.35
N ILE A 144 20.44 -8.44 0.76
CA ILE A 144 20.39 -6.98 0.88
C ILE A 144 20.18 -6.41 -0.51
N ASN A 145 18.94 -6.02 -0.82
CA ASN A 145 18.64 -5.25 -2.00
C ASN A 145 18.08 -3.92 -1.50
N ARG A 146 18.90 -2.86 -1.56
CA ARG A 146 18.63 -1.55 -0.94
C ARG A 146 17.28 -0.94 -1.33
N TYR A 147 16.67 -1.42 -2.40
CA TYR A 147 15.37 -0.98 -2.89
C TYR A 147 14.20 -1.77 -2.28
N SER A 148 14.35 -3.07 -1.99
CA SER A 148 13.32 -3.89 -1.36
C SER A 148 13.30 -3.74 0.16
N ASP A 149 14.43 -3.40 0.78
CA ASP A 149 14.50 -3.16 2.23
C ASP A 149 13.57 -2.01 2.65
N LYS A 150 13.32 -1.05 1.76
CA LYS A 150 12.35 0.03 1.98
C LYS A 150 10.91 -0.45 2.11
N TYR A 151 10.58 -1.56 1.47
CA TYR A 151 9.24 -2.17 1.54
C TYR A 151 9.17 -3.26 2.62
N ASN A 152 10.25 -3.44 3.38
CA ASN A 152 10.32 -4.39 4.48
C ASN A 152 9.91 -3.71 5.80
N SER A 153 8.75 -3.05 5.78
CA SER A 153 8.13 -2.41 6.93
C SER A 153 6.75 -3.02 7.15
N ASN A 154 6.25 -2.99 8.39
CA ASN A 154 4.90 -3.47 8.70
C ASN A 154 3.80 -2.63 8.00
N PHE A 155 4.15 -1.47 7.47
CA PHE A 155 3.25 -0.57 6.77
C PHE A 155 2.84 -1.10 5.39
N TYR A 156 3.79 -1.55 4.56
CA TYR A 156 3.50 -1.95 3.19
C TYR A 156 3.35 -3.48 3.04
N ASN A 157 2.26 -3.90 2.40
CA ASN A 157 2.00 -5.31 2.14
C ASN A 157 1.57 -5.56 0.69
N TYR A 158 2.34 -6.38 -0.03
CA TYR A 158 1.94 -6.90 -1.33
C TYR A 158 1.21 -8.25 -1.23
N LEU A 159 -0.04 -8.29 -1.70
CA LEU A 159 -0.94 -9.45 -1.69
C LEU A 159 -1.32 -9.94 -3.11
N GLY A 160 -0.50 -9.64 -4.12
CA GLY A 160 -0.74 -10.06 -5.50
C GLY A 160 -0.06 -11.36 -5.90
N ILE A 161 -0.29 -11.79 -7.15
CA ILE A 161 0.14 -13.10 -7.68
C ILE A 161 1.63 -13.25 -8.01
N LYS A 162 2.40 -12.16 -7.96
CA LYS A 162 3.82 -12.23 -8.28
C LYS A 162 4.55 -13.06 -7.22
N SER A 163 5.35 -14.01 -7.66
CA SER A 163 6.41 -14.64 -6.88
C SER A 163 7.74 -13.96 -7.17
N GLN A 164 8.72 -14.06 -6.24
CA GLN A 164 10.04 -13.42 -6.34
C GLN A 164 10.82 -13.79 -7.62
N ASN A 165 10.47 -14.90 -8.29
CA ASN A 165 11.08 -15.33 -9.56
C ASN A 165 10.25 -14.96 -10.81
N ASN A 166 9.36 -13.96 -10.74
CA ASN A 166 8.42 -13.58 -11.81
C ASN A 166 7.47 -14.70 -12.27
N TYR A 167 7.34 -15.78 -11.50
CA TYR A 167 6.29 -16.78 -11.73
C TYR A 167 4.97 -16.32 -11.11
N ALA A 168 3.86 -16.64 -11.77
CA ALA A 168 2.53 -16.57 -11.18
C ALA A 168 2.07 -17.99 -10.89
N PHE A 169 1.69 -18.26 -9.66
CA PHE A 169 0.98 -19.47 -9.29
C PHE A 169 -0.36 -19.04 -8.70
N SER A 170 -1.47 -19.50 -9.29
CA SER A 170 -2.80 -19.30 -8.70
C SER A 170 -2.88 -19.89 -7.29
N SER A 171 -2.14 -20.97 -7.03
CA SER A 171 -1.98 -21.57 -5.71
C SER A 171 -1.24 -20.69 -4.69
N ALA A 172 -0.44 -19.71 -5.11
CA ALA A 172 0.25 -18.82 -4.19
C ALA A 172 -0.74 -17.92 -3.43
N ASN A 173 -1.80 -17.43 -4.09
CA ASN A 173 -2.87 -16.68 -3.42
C ASN A 173 -3.67 -17.55 -2.47
N ILE A 174 -3.93 -18.81 -2.85
CA ILE A 174 -4.65 -19.76 -2.00
C ILE A 174 -3.82 -20.06 -0.75
N ASN A 175 -2.54 -20.39 -0.92
CA ASN A 175 -1.65 -20.66 0.21
C ASN A 175 -1.49 -19.44 1.12
N LYS A 176 -1.28 -18.24 0.54
CA LYS A 176 -1.18 -17.00 1.33
C LYS A 176 -2.48 -16.65 2.05
N ALA A 177 -3.63 -16.89 1.42
CA ALA A 177 -4.93 -16.73 2.08
C ALA A 177 -5.10 -17.74 3.21
N LEU A 178 -4.70 -19.00 3.02
CA LEU A 178 -4.72 -20.03 4.07
C LEU A 178 -3.80 -19.66 5.24
N ASP A 179 -2.58 -19.20 4.97
CA ASP A 179 -1.62 -18.76 6.00
C ASP A 179 -2.20 -17.60 6.82
N LEU A 180 -2.71 -16.54 6.15
CA LEU A 180 -3.31 -15.38 6.80
C LEU A 180 -4.56 -15.75 7.62
N ILE A 181 -5.42 -16.62 7.07
CA ILE A 181 -6.61 -17.11 7.79
C ILE A 181 -6.19 -17.92 9.01
N THR A 182 -5.21 -18.82 8.87
CA THR A 182 -4.73 -19.68 9.96
C THR A 182 -4.09 -18.86 11.07
N GLU A 183 -3.29 -17.86 10.72
CA GLU A 183 -2.70 -16.91 11.67
C GLU A 183 -3.80 -16.11 12.38
N ALA A 184 -4.78 -15.60 11.62
CA ALA A 184 -5.83 -14.75 12.16
C ALA A 184 -6.93 -15.51 12.94
N ILE A 185 -7.09 -16.82 12.76
CA ILE A 185 -8.06 -17.65 13.50
C ILE A 185 -7.84 -17.56 15.02
N SER A 186 -6.58 -17.36 15.45
CA SER A 186 -6.24 -17.22 16.86
C SER A 186 -6.60 -15.85 17.44
N ASN A 187 -6.93 -14.86 16.61
CA ASN A 187 -7.22 -13.50 17.04
C ASN A 187 -8.68 -13.36 17.49
N GLU A 188 -8.88 -12.70 18.63
CA GLU A 188 -10.21 -12.43 19.15
C GLU A 188 -11.02 -11.56 18.16
N GLY A 189 -12.22 -12.01 17.81
CA GLY A 189 -13.10 -11.28 16.89
C GLY A 189 -12.97 -11.63 15.41
N PHE A 190 -11.86 -12.24 14.96
CA PHE A 190 -11.66 -12.62 13.55
C PHE A 190 -12.81 -13.49 13.02
N ASN A 191 -13.27 -14.46 13.82
CA ASN A 191 -14.40 -15.32 13.47
C ASN A 191 -15.69 -14.53 13.18
N LYS A 192 -15.95 -13.45 13.91
CA LYS A 192 -17.14 -12.61 13.68
C LYS A 192 -17.00 -11.82 12.39
N ASP A 193 -15.80 -11.34 12.07
CA ASP A 193 -15.57 -10.52 10.89
C ASP A 193 -15.50 -11.35 9.61
N ILE A 194 -14.85 -12.52 9.63
CA ILE A 194 -14.81 -13.43 8.47
C ILE A 194 -16.20 -13.98 8.14
N GLN A 195 -17.06 -14.21 9.14
CA GLN A 195 -18.47 -14.57 8.92
C GLN A 195 -19.25 -13.48 8.19
N LYS A 196 -19.00 -12.20 8.50
CA LYS A 196 -19.62 -11.08 7.76
C LYS A 196 -19.17 -11.06 6.31
N VAL A 197 -17.87 -11.30 6.06
CA VAL A 197 -17.31 -11.38 4.71
C VAL A 197 -17.94 -12.53 3.93
N PHE A 198 -18.02 -13.73 4.50
CA PHE A 198 -18.66 -14.88 3.86
C PHE A 198 -20.13 -14.64 3.58
N LYS A 199 -20.88 -14.08 4.53
CA LYS A 199 -22.26 -13.68 4.31
C LYS A 199 -22.41 -12.68 3.17
N PHE A 200 -21.52 -11.67 3.11
CA PHE A 200 -21.52 -10.67 2.05
C PHE A 200 -21.27 -11.29 0.66
N LEU A 201 -20.34 -12.25 0.58
CA LEU A 201 -20.03 -12.99 -0.64
C LEU A 201 -21.04 -14.11 -0.95
N ASN A 202 -22.09 -14.26 -0.13
CA ASN A 202 -23.07 -15.34 -0.22
C ASN A 202 -22.46 -16.75 -0.15
N PHE A 203 -21.44 -16.92 0.69
CA PHE A 203 -20.82 -18.20 1.02
C PHE A 203 -21.27 -18.71 2.38
N ASN A 204 -21.25 -20.04 2.53
CA ASN A 204 -21.36 -20.68 3.83
C ASN A 204 -20.12 -20.35 4.66
N ALA A 205 -20.30 -20.07 5.95
CA ALA A 205 -19.20 -19.69 6.81
C ALA A 205 -18.38 -20.88 7.33
N ALA A 206 -17.93 -21.73 6.40
CA ALA A 206 -17.13 -22.91 6.65
C ALA A 206 -15.94 -22.93 5.69
N ILE A 207 -14.74 -23.10 6.24
CA ILE A 207 -13.53 -23.33 5.47
C ILE A 207 -13.15 -24.80 5.65
N THR A 208 -13.12 -25.54 4.55
CA THR A 208 -12.66 -26.93 4.55
C THR A 208 -11.30 -26.97 3.86
N ILE A 209 -10.27 -27.41 4.58
CA ILE A 209 -8.94 -27.59 4.04
C ILE A 209 -8.70 -29.08 3.83
N THR A 210 -8.36 -29.48 2.61
CA THR A 210 -8.08 -30.87 2.23
C THR A 210 -6.67 -30.95 1.68
N TYR A 211 -5.86 -31.87 2.22
CA TYR A 211 -4.48 -32.09 1.78
C TYR A 211 -4.36 -33.50 1.20
N ASP A 212 -3.59 -33.62 0.12
CA ASP A 212 -3.21 -34.91 -0.47
C ASP A 212 -1.71 -35.10 -0.31
N ILE A 213 -1.31 -36.12 0.46
CA ILE A 213 0.10 -36.43 0.73
C ILE A 213 0.57 -37.40 -0.35
N ARG A 214 1.23 -36.87 -1.39
CA ARG A 214 1.89 -37.72 -2.38
C ARG A 214 3.12 -38.37 -1.77
N LYS A 215 3.11 -39.69 -1.59
CA LYS A 215 4.31 -40.46 -1.27
C LYS A 215 5.25 -40.41 -2.48
N HIS A 216 6.43 -39.81 -2.32
CA HIS A 216 7.52 -40.03 -3.25
C HIS A 216 7.95 -41.51 -3.10
N HIS A 217 7.74 -42.30 -4.14
CA HIS A 217 8.34 -43.62 -4.23
C HIS A 217 9.86 -43.44 -4.39
N SER A 218 10.58 -43.81 -3.34
CA SER A 218 12.03 -44.01 -3.33
C SER A 218 12.46 -45.10 -4.30
#